data_AF-A0A9N9HWF1-F1
#
_entry.id   AF-A0A9N9HWF1-F1
#
_cell.length_a   1.000
_cell.length_b   1.000
_cell.length_c   1.000
_cell.angle_alpha   90.00
_cell.angle_beta   90.00
_cell.angle_gamma   90.00
#
_symmetry.space_group_name_H-M   'P 1'
#
loop_
_entity.id
_entity.type
_entity.pdbx_description
1 polymer ?
#
loop_
_entity_poly.entity_id
_entity_poly.type
_entity_poly.pdbx_seq_one_letter_code
_entity_poly.pdbx_strand_id
1 'polypeptide(L)'
;AKWLPNNQLQVTIASPTHDAICDNYAPTAVGHLTFNDNNGHSYRFSKHAIFVNGYDFSNFDVNANCATYKGDNPYDYIVSYDPANAPPSGATVDIRLSIYWQCFGAGNVGSIWCVSCDVAFTSK
;
A
#
# COMPACT_ATOMS: atom_id res chain seq x y z
N ALA A 1 8.78 4.23 -8.01
CA ALA A 1 8.51 5.31 -7.04
C ALA A 1 9.42 6.49 -7.30
N LYS A 2 9.11 7.64 -6.70
CA LYS A 2 9.82 8.90 -6.86
C LYS A 2 10.05 9.53 -5.50
N TRP A 3 11.30 9.83 -5.18
CA TRP A 3 11.66 10.61 -4.00
C TRP A 3 11.22 12.06 -4.18
N LEU A 4 10.58 12.62 -3.17
CA LEU A 4 10.08 13.99 -3.14
C LEU A 4 10.82 14.80 -2.04
N PRO A 5 10.82 16.14 -2.11
CA PRO A 5 11.27 16.99 -1.02
C PRO A 5 10.54 16.68 0.31
N ASN A 6 11.10 17.14 1.42
CA ASN A 6 10.53 16.98 2.77
C ASN A 6 10.39 15.52 3.24
N ASN A 7 11.33 14.65 2.83
CA ASN A 7 11.39 13.24 3.25
C ASN A 7 10.11 12.47 2.88
N GLN A 8 9.69 12.62 1.62
CA GLN A 8 8.51 11.96 1.09
C GLN A 8 8.86 11.02 -0.06
N LEU A 9 8.13 9.92 -0.15
CA LEU A 9 8.19 8.99 -1.27
C LEU A 9 6.81 8.91 -1.93
N GLN A 10 6.76 9.18 -3.23
CA GLN A 10 5.59 8.94 -4.06
C GLN A 10 5.70 7.57 -4.73
N VAL A 11 4.71 6.72 -4.51
CA VAL A 11 4.58 5.42 -5.16
C VAL A 11 3.31 5.43 -6.01
N THR A 12 3.44 5.27 -7.32
CA THR A 12 2.29 5.01 -8.18
C THR A 12 1.88 3.55 -8.01
N ILE A 13 0.63 3.32 -7.66
CA ILE A 13 0.09 2.00 -7.36
C ILE A 13 -0.98 1.67 -8.39
N ALA A 14 -0.88 0.47 -8.96
CA ALA A 14 -1.82 -0.07 -9.91
C ALA A 14 -2.07 -1.55 -9.62
N SER A 15 -3.32 -2.00 -9.74
CA SER A 15 -3.67 -3.43 -9.73
C SER A 15 -4.29 -3.86 -11.06
N PRO A 16 -4.21 -5.16 -11.43
CA PRO A 16 -4.87 -5.70 -12.61
C PRO A 16 -6.37 -5.46 -12.56
N THR A 17 -7.02 -5.32 -13.73
CA THR A 17 -8.43 -4.93 -13.86
C THR A 17 -9.45 -6.09 -13.86
N HIS A 18 -9.21 -7.27 -13.25
CA HIS A 18 -10.26 -8.34 -13.18
C HIS A 18 -10.31 -9.29 -11.92
N ASP A 19 -11.50 -9.45 -11.32
CA ASP A 19 -12.02 -10.09 -10.08
C ASP A 19 -13.49 -10.39 -10.40
N ALA A 20 -13.80 -11.69 -10.48
CA ALA A 20 -15.10 -12.18 -10.89
C ALA A 20 -16.23 -11.94 -9.86
N ILE A 21 -15.90 -11.49 -8.64
CA ILE A 21 -16.86 -11.36 -7.53
C ILE A 21 -17.31 -9.92 -7.35
N CYS A 22 -16.37 -8.96 -7.33
CA CYS A 22 -16.65 -7.58 -6.94
C CYS A 22 -16.54 -6.54 -8.05
N ASP A 23 -16.10 -6.93 -9.26
CA ASP A 23 -15.90 -6.00 -10.39
C ASP A 23 -15.07 -4.75 -10.03
N ASN A 24 -14.11 -4.91 -9.11
CA ASN A 24 -13.36 -3.81 -8.49
C ASN A 24 -11.86 -4.13 -8.43
N TYR A 25 -11.02 -3.16 -8.83
CA TYR A 25 -9.55 -3.31 -8.93
C TYR A 25 -8.77 -2.19 -8.31
N ALA A 26 -9.40 -1.34 -7.53
CA ALA A 26 -8.68 -0.32 -6.81
C ALA A 26 -8.01 -0.96 -5.59
N PRO A 27 -6.70 -0.74 -5.38
CA PRO A 27 -6.06 -1.09 -4.11
C PRO A 27 -6.82 -0.42 -2.96
N THR A 28 -7.26 -1.23 -2.01
CA THR A 28 -8.04 -0.80 -0.85
C THR A 28 -7.13 -0.31 0.28
N ALA A 29 -6.03 -1.03 0.49
CA ALA A 29 -5.06 -0.72 1.51
C ALA A 29 -3.63 -0.96 1.01
N VAL A 30 -2.67 -0.31 1.64
CA VAL A 30 -1.24 -0.56 1.42
C VAL A 30 -0.56 -0.67 2.77
N GLY A 31 0.51 -1.45 2.83
CA GLY A 31 1.24 -1.62 4.08
C GLY A 31 2.62 -2.18 3.86
N HIS A 32 3.29 -2.42 4.98
CA HIS A 32 4.58 -3.11 5.02
C HIS A 32 5.68 -2.42 4.20
N LEU A 33 5.51 -1.11 3.93
CA LEU A 33 6.46 -0.34 3.14
C LEU A 33 7.83 -0.35 3.84
N THR A 34 8.83 -0.89 3.16
CA THR A 34 10.18 -1.13 3.71
C THR A 34 11.23 -0.66 2.71
N PHE A 35 12.29 -0.03 3.21
CA PHE A 35 13.53 0.21 2.46
C PHE A 35 14.61 -0.75 2.93
N ASN A 36 15.43 -1.21 2.00
CA ASN A 36 16.65 -1.94 2.28
C ASN A 36 17.76 -1.44 1.33
N ASP A 37 18.87 -0.96 1.87
CA ASP A 37 20.01 -0.49 1.07
C ASP A 37 21.05 -1.58 0.76
N ASN A 38 20.78 -2.82 1.18
CA ASN A 38 21.67 -3.99 1.09
C ASN A 38 23.05 -3.80 1.74
N ASN A 39 23.23 -2.75 2.55
CA ASN A 39 24.45 -2.43 3.30
C ASN A 39 24.21 -2.47 4.82
N GLY A 40 23.14 -3.15 5.25
CA GLY A 40 22.79 -3.32 6.66
C GLY A 40 21.75 -2.32 7.18
N HIS A 41 21.24 -1.41 6.34
CA HIS A 41 20.16 -0.51 6.71
C HIS A 41 18.83 -1.00 6.13
N SER A 42 17.89 -1.35 7.02
CA SER A 42 16.52 -1.69 6.66
C SER A 42 15.53 -1.03 7.61
N TYR A 43 14.50 -0.38 7.06
CA TYR A 43 13.48 0.30 7.86
C TYR A 43 12.09 0.15 7.25
N ARG A 44 11.08 0.04 8.13
CA ARG A 44 9.67 -0.15 7.76
C ARG A 44 8.78 1.00 8.27
N PHE A 45 8.19 1.76 7.35
CA PHE A 45 7.42 2.99 7.60
C PHE A 45 5.94 2.71 7.88
N SER A 46 5.36 1.66 7.27
CA SER A 46 3.97 1.26 7.48
C SER A 46 3.93 -0.14 8.10
N LYS A 47 4.02 -0.22 9.43
CA LYS A 47 3.95 -1.52 10.13
C LYS A 47 2.59 -2.19 9.99
N HIS A 48 1.52 -1.44 9.79
CA HIS A 48 0.20 -1.97 9.51
C HIS A 48 -0.26 -1.58 8.11
N ALA A 49 -1.22 -2.31 7.57
CA ALA A 49 -1.95 -1.88 6.40
C ALA A 49 -2.79 -0.65 6.76
N ILE A 50 -2.83 0.33 5.87
CA ILE A 50 -3.67 1.52 5.99
C ILE A 50 -4.55 1.62 4.77
N PHE A 51 -5.79 2.08 4.95
CA PHE A 51 -6.63 2.42 3.81
C PHE A 51 -6.02 3.57 3.01
N VAL A 52 -6.24 3.52 1.71
CA VAL A 52 -5.72 4.49 0.74
C VAL A 52 -6.77 4.75 -0.32
N ASN A 53 -6.50 5.67 -1.23
CA ASN A 53 -7.34 5.88 -2.42
C ASN A 53 -8.81 6.23 -2.07
N GLY A 54 -9.01 6.88 -0.93
CA GLY A 54 -10.32 7.27 -0.41
C GLY A 54 -11.09 6.16 0.32
N TYR A 55 -10.56 4.94 0.41
CA TYR A 55 -11.17 3.89 1.23
C TYR A 55 -11.10 4.23 2.73
N ASP A 56 -12.12 3.82 3.48
CA ASP A 56 -12.18 3.84 4.93
C ASP A 56 -13.22 2.82 5.42
N PHE A 57 -13.38 2.65 6.74
CA PHE A 57 -14.36 1.72 7.31
C PHE A 57 -15.83 2.05 6.99
N SER A 58 -16.16 3.26 6.54
CA SER A 58 -17.53 3.66 6.22
C SER A 58 -17.94 3.30 4.79
N ASN A 59 -16.98 3.26 3.87
CA ASN A 59 -17.19 2.91 2.47
C ASN A 59 -16.64 1.52 2.09
N PHE A 60 -15.92 0.93 3.04
CA PHE A 60 -15.56 -0.48 3.13
C PHE A 60 -16.58 -1.18 4.04
N ASP A 61 -17.72 -1.60 3.50
CA ASP A 61 -18.72 -2.32 4.29
C ASP A 61 -18.18 -3.71 4.67
N VAL A 62 -17.78 -3.87 5.93
CA VAL A 62 -17.29 -5.12 6.51
C VAL A 62 -18.33 -6.25 6.43
N ASN A 63 -19.60 -5.95 6.27
CA ASN A 63 -20.67 -6.95 6.17
C ASN A 63 -21.06 -7.28 4.72
N ALA A 64 -20.53 -6.53 3.75
CA ALA A 64 -20.74 -6.79 2.34
C ALA A 64 -19.62 -7.68 1.79
N ASN A 65 -19.98 -8.55 0.85
CA ASN A 65 -18.99 -9.33 0.08
C ASN A 65 -18.08 -8.41 -0.77
N CYS A 66 -18.50 -7.18 -1.04
CA CYS A 66 -17.80 -6.23 -1.89
C CYS A 66 -17.96 -4.79 -1.38
N ALA A 67 -16.89 -3.99 -1.43
CA ALA A 67 -16.95 -2.56 -1.16
C ALA A 67 -17.81 -1.82 -2.20
N THR A 68 -18.63 -0.88 -1.74
CA THR A 68 -19.49 -0.05 -2.62
C THR A 68 -18.71 1.08 -3.27
N TYR A 69 -17.64 1.54 -2.63
CA TYR A 69 -16.75 2.55 -3.17
C TYR A 69 -15.72 1.95 -4.13
N LYS A 70 -15.56 2.62 -5.28
CA LYS A 70 -14.54 2.33 -6.29
C LYS A 70 -13.53 3.46 -6.27
N GLY A 71 -12.33 3.21 -5.76
CA GLY A 71 -11.23 4.17 -5.83
C GLY A 71 -10.60 4.25 -7.23
N ASP A 72 -9.65 5.15 -7.40
CA ASP A 72 -8.90 5.32 -8.66
C ASP A 72 -7.90 4.18 -8.90
N ASN A 73 -7.67 3.82 -10.16
CA ASN A 73 -6.61 2.87 -10.52
C ASN A 73 -6.08 3.21 -11.93
N PRO A 74 -4.83 3.68 -12.07
CA PRO A 74 -3.81 3.85 -11.03
C PRO A 74 -4.02 5.10 -10.15
N TYR A 75 -3.37 5.15 -8.99
CA TYR A 75 -3.29 6.36 -8.15
C TYR A 75 -1.89 6.53 -7.54
N ASP A 76 -1.58 7.74 -7.06
CA ASP A 76 -0.34 8.04 -6.36
C ASP A 76 -0.52 8.01 -4.83
N TYR A 77 0.32 7.22 -4.17
CA TYR A 77 0.43 7.15 -2.73
C TYR A 77 1.69 7.88 -2.26
N ILE A 78 1.52 8.89 -1.40
CA ILE A 78 2.63 9.65 -0.82
C ILE A 78 2.77 9.27 0.64
N VAL A 79 3.96 8.81 1.02
CA VAL A 79 4.31 8.46 2.40
C VAL A 79 5.49 9.31 2.87
N SER A 80 5.43 9.76 4.12
CA SER A 80 6.56 10.45 4.75
C SER A 80 7.43 9.44 5.47
N TYR A 81 8.74 9.67 5.48
CA TYR A 81 9.71 8.88 6.23
C TYR A 81 10.55 9.75 7.14
N ASP A 82 11.05 9.17 8.22
CA ASP A 82 12.01 9.83 9.08
C ASP A 82 13.39 9.83 8.38
N PRO A 83 13.99 11.00 8.12
CA PRO A 83 15.31 11.09 7.48
C PRO A 83 16.41 10.38 8.28
N ALA A 84 16.27 10.21 9.60
CA ALA A 84 17.23 9.44 10.40
C ALA A 84 17.25 7.95 10.03
N ASN A 85 16.16 7.45 9.45
CA ASN A 85 16.01 6.07 8.98
C ASN A 85 16.09 5.99 7.44
N ALA A 86 16.41 7.10 6.77
CA ALA A 86 16.53 7.13 5.33
C ALA A 86 17.89 6.52 4.91
N PRO A 87 17.92 5.83 3.77
CA PRO A 87 19.18 5.46 3.14
C PRO A 87 20.03 6.71 2.87
N PRO A 88 21.37 6.60 2.87
CA PRO A 88 22.24 7.71 2.48
C PRO A 88 21.84 8.29 1.12
N SER A 89 21.99 9.60 0.94
CA SER A 89 21.66 10.24 -0.34
C SER A 89 22.44 9.60 -1.49
N GLY A 90 21.73 9.21 -2.55
CA GLY A 90 22.30 8.53 -3.72
C GLY A 90 22.52 7.02 -3.54
N ALA A 91 22.13 6.45 -2.39
CA ALA A 91 22.08 5.01 -2.21
C ALA A 91 20.97 4.40 -3.06
N THR A 92 21.29 3.29 -3.70
CA THR A 92 20.30 2.43 -4.34
C THR A 92 19.60 1.62 -3.25
N VAL A 93 18.27 1.64 -3.22
CA VAL A 93 17.49 0.88 -2.25
C VAL A 93 16.41 0.03 -2.89
N ASP A 94 16.19 -1.13 -2.29
CA ASP A 94 15.05 -1.98 -2.57
C ASP A 94 13.86 -1.52 -1.73
N ILE A 95 12.82 -1.09 -2.40
CA ILE A 95 11.56 -0.68 -1.81
C ILE A 95 10.60 -1.85 -1.94
N ARG A 96 10.06 -2.31 -0.81
CA ARG A 96 9.04 -3.36 -0.73
C ARG A 96 7.74 -2.78 -0.19
N LEU A 97 6.60 -3.17 -0.77
CA LEU A 97 5.27 -2.72 -0.38
C LEU A 97 4.29 -3.89 -0.51
N SER A 98 3.42 -4.08 0.48
CA SER A 98 2.26 -4.95 0.35
C SER A 98 1.07 -4.13 -0.15
N ILE A 99 0.48 -4.56 -1.26
CA ILE A 99 -0.75 -3.99 -1.83
C ILE A 99 -1.89 -4.92 -1.45
N TYR A 100 -2.99 -4.37 -0.94
CA TYR A 100 -4.18 -5.13 -0.52
C TYR A 100 -5.39 -4.72 -1.37
N TRP A 101 -6.14 -5.70 -1.83
CA TRP A 101 -7.36 -5.52 -2.61
C TRP A 101 -8.35 -6.64 -2.31
N GLN A 102 -9.56 -6.55 -2.89
CA GLN A 102 -10.64 -7.51 -2.64
C GLN A 102 -10.82 -7.75 -1.13
N CYS A 103 -10.86 -6.65 -0.39
CA CYS A 103 -11.03 -6.72 1.03
C CYS A 103 -12.51 -6.94 1.37
N PHE A 104 -12.83 -7.74 2.38
CA PHE A 104 -14.17 -7.89 2.96
C PHE A 104 -14.07 -8.20 4.45
N GLY A 105 -15.09 -7.89 5.25
CA GLY A 105 -15.06 -8.22 6.68
C GLY A 105 -15.34 -9.70 6.91
N ALA A 106 -14.64 -10.29 7.88
CA ALA A 106 -15.05 -11.58 8.41
C ALA A 106 -16.23 -11.36 9.34
N GLY A 107 -17.43 -11.73 8.90
CA GLY A 107 -18.73 -11.36 9.47
C GLY A 107 -19.03 -11.67 10.94
N ASN A 108 -18.05 -11.84 11.85
CA ASN A 108 -18.24 -11.89 13.30
C ASN A 108 -17.04 -11.42 14.16
N VAL A 109 -15.96 -10.95 13.54
CA VAL A 109 -14.78 -10.44 14.27
C VAL A 109 -14.31 -9.20 13.53
N GLY A 110 -13.89 -8.14 14.23
CA GLY A 110 -13.42 -6.88 13.63
C GLY A 110 -12.13 -7.01 12.79
N SER A 111 -11.91 -8.15 12.13
CA SER A 111 -10.85 -8.42 11.19
C SER A 111 -11.33 -8.25 9.75
N ILE A 112 -10.47 -7.62 8.96
CA ILE A 112 -10.63 -7.46 7.52
C ILE A 112 -9.79 -8.54 6.84
N TRP A 113 -10.40 -9.29 5.94
CA TRP A 113 -9.69 -10.17 5.02
C TRP A 113 -9.44 -9.45 3.72
N CYS A 114 -8.26 -9.61 3.15
CA CYS A 114 -7.86 -9.03 1.88
C CYS A 114 -7.02 -10.02 1.09
N VAL A 115 -7.10 -9.96 -0.23
CA VAL A 115 -6.04 -10.49 -1.08
C VAL A 115 -4.87 -9.51 -1.03
N SER A 116 -3.65 -10.03 -1.06
CA SER A 116 -2.46 -9.18 -1.04
C SER A 116 -1.34 -9.71 -1.92
N CYS A 117 -0.47 -8.81 -2.36
CA CYS A 117 0.79 -9.13 -3.01
C CYS A 117 1.88 -8.16 -2.56
N ASP A 118 3.06 -8.72 -2.31
CA ASP A 118 4.25 -7.96 -2.04
C ASP A 118 4.93 -7.61 -3.36
N VAL A 119 5.05 -6.32 -3.62
CA VAL A 119 5.82 -5.79 -4.75
C VAL A 119 7.15 -5.28 -4.26
N ALA A 120 8.20 -5.52 -5.03
CA ALA A 120 9.53 -5.02 -4.78
C ALA A 120 10.06 -4.32 -6.03
N PHE A 121 10.70 -3.18 -5.86
CA PHE A 121 11.41 -2.50 -6.92
C PHE A 121 12.60 -1.73 -6.38
N THR A 122 13.61 -1.56 -7.21
CA THR A 122 14.82 -0.83 -6.85
C THR A 122 14.67 0.64 -7.25
N SER A 123 15.04 1.54 -6.36
CA SER A 123 15.05 3.00 -6.58
C SER A 123 16.43 3.57 -6.26
N LYS A 124 16.80 4.63 -6.97
CA LYS A 124 17.99 5.45 -6.70
C LYS A 124 17.59 6.86 -6.29
#